data_AF-A0A7T8KI12-F1
#
_entry.id   AF-A0A7T8KI12-F1
#
_cell.length_a   1.000
_cell.length_b   1.000
_cell.length_c   1.000
_cell.angle_alpha   90.00
_cell.angle_beta   90.00
_cell.angle_gamma   90.00
#
_symmetry.space_group_name_H-M   'P 1'
#
loop_
_entity.id
_entity.type
_entity.pdbx_description
1 polymer ?
#
loop_
_entity_poly.entity_id
_entity_poly.type
_entity_poly.pdbx_seq_one_letter_code
_entity_poly.pdbx_strand_id
1 'polypeptide(L)'
;MPKDHYFALRHLSSLELPVKRGNFVEFRNGLINISPPGRSVSQEQRLEFYELDKAQGIRSALAAELMKNFSGITVSLGGQISVDVFPEGWDKRFCLRRVIEEDGLKDVHFFGDKTAPGGNDHEIFEDERTKGHTVTSPEDTIRQLKEIFKL
;
A
#
# COMPACT_ATOMS: atom_id res chain seq x y z
N MET A 1 16.21 20.16 14.80
CA MET A 1 17.11 19.02 14.52
C MET A 1 17.32 18.92 13.01
N PRO A 2 18.52 18.58 12.51
CA PRO A 2 18.66 18.23 11.11
C PRO A 2 17.68 17.08 10.82
N LYS A 3 16.84 17.22 9.80
CA LYS A 3 16.00 16.12 9.33
C LYS A 3 16.94 14.97 9.01
N ASP A 4 16.71 13.79 9.59
CA ASP A 4 17.59 12.65 9.42
C ASP A 4 17.49 12.13 7.97
N HIS A 5 18.25 12.74 7.07
CA HIS A 5 18.25 12.47 5.63
C HIS A 5 18.56 11.00 5.30
N TYR A 6 19.13 10.26 6.25
CA TYR A 6 19.52 8.85 6.12
C TYR A 6 18.68 7.91 6.98
N PHE A 7 17.53 8.36 7.52
CA PHE A 7 16.70 7.59 8.45
C PHE A 7 16.47 6.15 7.98
N ALA A 8 15.96 5.96 6.75
CA ALA A 8 15.63 4.64 6.23
C ALA A 8 16.87 3.73 6.16
N LEU A 9 17.99 4.23 5.64
CA LEU A 9 19.23 3.44 5.54
C LEU A 9 19.79 3.08 6.92
N ARG A 10 19.76 4.02 7.87
CA ARG A 10 20.20 3.76 9.25
C ARG A 10 19.33 2.70 9.92
N HIS A 11 18.01 2.87 9.85
CA HIS A 11 17.05 1.92 10.41
C HIS A 11 17.24 0.52 9.81
N LEU A 12 17.37 0.43 8.49
CA LEU A 12 17.62 -0.84 7.80
C LEU A 12 18.96 -1.47 8.16
N SER A 13 19.99 -0.65 8.40
CA SER A 13 21.32 -1.15 8.79
C SER A 13 21.32 -1.81 10.17
N SER A 14 20.50 -1.31 11.11
CA SER A 14 20.41 -1.88 12.47
C SER A 14 19.56 -3.14 12.59
N LEU A 15 18.78 -3.50 11.56
CA LEU A 15 17.98 -4.73 11.60
C LEU A 15 18.88 -5.96 11.49
N GLU A 16 18.73 -6.93 12.39
CA GLU A 16 19.31 -8.26 12.22
C GLU A 16 18.31 -9.15 11.50
N LEU A 17 18.65 -9.56 10.27
CA LEU A 17 17.81 -10.40 9.44
C LEU A 17 18.63 -11.61 8.95
N PRO A 18 18.04 -12.81 8.85
CA PRO A 18 18.72 -13.99 8.30
C PRO A 18 19.26 -13.75 6.89
N VAL A 19 18.57 -12.92 6.11
CA VAL A 19 18.87 -12.62 4.72
C VAL A 19 18.68 -11.12 4.48
N LYS A 20 19.72 -10.48 3.96
CA LYS A 20 19.62 -9.18 3.27
C LYS A 20 20.14 -9.33 1.84
N ARG A 21 19.49 -8.67 0.88
CA ARG A 21 19.91 -8.64 -0.53
C ARG A 21 20.14 -7.20 -0.99
N GLY A 22 19.38 -6.73 -1.97
CA GLY A 22 19.51 -5.40 -2.56
C GLY A 22 18.15 -4.81 -2.91
N ASN A 23 18.17 -3.56 -3.40
CA ASN A 23 16.97 -2.78 -3.68
C ASN A 23 16.09 -2.61 -2.42
N PHE A 24 16.68 -2.04 -1.36
CA PHE A 24 16.02 -1.80 -0.08
C PHE A 24 15.11 -0.57 -0.08
N VAL A 25 15.42 0.40 -0.93
CA VAL A 25 14.63 1.63 -1.13
C VAL A 25 14.46 1.79 -2.63
N GLU A 26 13.23 1.62 -3.10
CA GLU A 26 12.87 1.71 -4.50
C GLU A 26 12.01 2.96 -4.72
N PHE A 27 12.53 3.89 -5.52
CA PHE A 27 11.80 5.09 -5.93
C PHE A 27 10.83 4.75 -7.07
N ARG A 28 9.57 5.11 -6.90
CA ARG A 28 8.55 5.06 -7.95
C ARG A 28 7.95 6.44 -8.14
N ASN A 29 7.19 6.62 -9.23
CA ASN A 29 6.58 7.92 -9.54
C ASN A 29 5.64 8.43 -8.44
N GLY A 30 4.90 7.51 -7.81
CA GLY A 30 3.86 7.83 -6.82
C GLY A 30 4.27 7.64 -5.35
N LEU A 31 5.35 6.90 -5.10
CA LEU A 31 5.68 6.40 -3.77
C LEU A 31 7.13 5.92 -3.68
N ILE A 32 7.60 5.72 -2.46
CA ILE A 32 8.84 5.03 -2.16
C ILE A 32 8.48 3.69 -1.53
N ASN A 33 8.98 2.59 -2.08
CA ASN A 33 8.85 1.26 -1.47
C ASN A 33 10.10 0.96 -0.66
N ILE A 34 9.95 0.65 0.63
CA ILE A 34 11.04 0.30 1.54
C ILE A 34 10.90 -1.17 1.94
N SER A 35 11.94 -1.97 1.68
CA SER A 35 11.95 -3.42 1.91
C SER A 35 13.10 -3.82 2.85
N PRO A 36 12.83 -4.24 4.10
CA PRO A 36 13.86 -4.69 5.03
C PRO A 36 14.83 -5.77 4.51
N PRO A 37 14.36 -6.87 3.88
CA PRO A 37 15.27 -7.86 3.32
C PRO A 37 15.85 -7.43 1.95
N GLY A 38 15.35 -6.33 1.37
CA GLY A 38 15.60 -5.91 0.00
C GLY A 38 14.66 -6.60 -1.00
N ARG A 39 14.31 -5.96 -2.11
CA ARG A 39 13.38 -6.54 -3.11
C ARG A 39 14.01 -7.63 -3.98
N SER A 40 15.33 -7.72 -4.00
CA SER A 40 16.11 -8.70 -4.77
C SER A 40 16.16 -10.10 -4.12
N VAL A 41 15.35 -10.37 -3.09
CA VAL A 41 15.19 -11.71 -2.51
C VAL A 41 14.40 -12.67 -3.42
N SER A 42 14.69 -13.97 -3.33
CA SER A 42 13.94 -15.02 -4.01
C SER A 42 12.52 -15.16 -3.44
N GLN A 43 11.62 -15.86 -4.16
CA GLN A 43 10.26 -16.09 -3.66
C GLN A 43 10.24 -16.89 -2.34
N GLU A 44 11.12 -17.86 -2.19
CA GLU A 44 11.30 -18.62 -0.95
C GLU A 44 11.68 -17.69 0.21
N GLN A 45 12.67 -16.82 0.00
CA GLN A 45 13.09 -15.82 0.99
C GLN A 45 12.01 -14.78 1.31
N ARG A 46 11.12 -14.47 0.36
CA ARG A 46 9.95 -13.62 0.63
C ARG A 46 9.00 -14.29 1.62
N LEU A 47 8.76 -15.59 1.47
CA LEU A 47 7.92 -16.37 2.38
C LEU A 47 8.56 -16.48 3.76
N GLU A 48 9.86 -16.78 3.82
CA GLU A 48 10.61 -16.83 5.08
C GLU A 48 10.58 -15.49 5.82
N PHE A 49 10.84 -14.38 5.11
CA PHE A 49 10.74 -13.05 5.70
C PHE A 49 9.32 -12.73 6.15
N TYR A 50 8.30 -13.13 5.39
CA TYR A 50 6.90 -12.86 5.74
C TYR A 50 6.51 -13.54 7.06
N GLU A 51 6.90 -14.80 7.26
CA GLU A 51 6.65 -15.50 8.54
C GLU A 51 7.45 -14.90 9.70
N LEU A 52 8.71 -14.53 9.46
CA LEU A 52 9.54 -13.82 10.44
C LEU A 52 8.92 -12.47 10.85
N ASP A 53 8.50 -11.69 9.86
CA ASP A 53 7.86 -10.40 10.05
C ASP A 53 6.53 -10.50 10.79
N LYS A 54 5.74 -11.54 10.51
CA LYS A 54 4.50 -11.82 11.23
C LYS A 54 4.75 -12.12 12.71
N ALA A 55 5.85 -12.79 13.02
CA ALA A 55 6.23 -13.10 14.40
C ALA A 55 6.85 -11.90 15.14
N GLN A 56 7.58 -11.03 14.45
CA GLN A 56 8.38 -9.97 15.08
C GLN A 56 7.88 -8.55 14.86
N GLY A 57 6.94 -8.33 13.93
CA GLY A 57 6.41 -7.00 13.60
C GLY A 57 7.44 -6.05 13.00
N ILE A 58 8.35 -6.53 12.15
CA ILE A 58 9.48 -5.74 11.62
C ILE A 58 8.97 -4.56 10.78
N ARG A 59 8.07 -4.82 9.83
CA ARG A 59 7.49 -3.81 8.93
C ARG A 59 6.54 -2.86 9.65
N SER A 60 5.76 -3.36 10.61
CA SER A 60 4.87 -2.51 11.40
C SER A 60 5.67 -1.56 12.31
N ALA A 61 6.77 -2.03 12.90
CA ALA A 61 7.69 -1.17 13.66
C ALA A 61 8.35 -0.10 12.76
N LEU A 62 8.82 -0.47 11.57
CA LEU A 62 9.35 0.48 10.59
C LEU A 62 8.29 1.53 10.20
N ALA A 63 7.05 1.11 9.92
CA ALA A 63 5.96 2.01 9.57
C ALA A 63 5.64 2.99 10.72
N ALA A 64 5.58 2.50 11.96
CA ALA A 64 5.33 3.34 13.13
C ALA A 64 6.44 4.39 13.32
N GLU A 65 7.71 4.00 13.17
CA GLU A 65 8.82 4.94 13.29
C GLU A 65 8.84 5.95 12.12
N LEU A 66 8.49 5.56 10.90
CA LEU A 66 8.33 6.51 9.78
C LEU A 66 7.24 7.54 10.08
N MET A 67 6.04 7.11 10.49
CA MET A 67 4.93 8.02 10.81
C MET A 67 5.23 8.93 12.00
N LYS A 68 6.05 8.47 12.95
CA LYS A 68 6.49 9.27 14.11
C LYS A 68 7.51 10.35 13.71
N ASN A 69 8.42 10.05 12.79
CA ASN A 69 9.53 10.95 12.44
C ASN A 69 9.19 11.90 11.28
N PHE A 70 8.17 11.60 10.48
CA PHE A 70 7.82 12.37 9.29
C PHE A 70 6.30 12.64 9.22
N SER A 71 5.92 13.92 9.17
CA SER A 71 4.54 14.37 8.96
C SER A 71 4.21 14.51 7.47
N GLY A 72 2.94 14.35 7.09
CA GLY A 72 2.48 14.52 5.70
C GLY A 72 2.73 13.30 4.82
N ILE A 73 3.03 12.16 5.43
CA ILE A 73 3.19 10.87 4.75
C ILE A 73 2.17 9.87 5.29
N THR A 74 1.72 8.99 4.40
CA THR A 74 1.02 7.75 4.74
C THR A 74 1.96 6.59 4.50
N VAL A 75 1.91 5.60 5.39
CA VAL A 75 2.67 4.35 5.27
C VAL A 75 1.71 3.17 5.27
N SER A 76 1.79 2.31 4.26
CA SER A 76 1.02 1.07 4.19
C SER A 76 1.93 -0.14 4.12
N LEU A 77 1.49 -1.27 4.70
CA LEU A 77 2.23 -2.53 4.59
C LEU A 77 2.00 -3.10 3.18
N GLY A 78 3.08 -3.22 2.41
CA GLY A 78 3.06 -3.67 1.03
C GLY A 78 3.42 -5.15 0.90
N GLY A 79 2.44 -5.98 0.56
CA GLY A 79 2.64 -7.39 0.23
C GLY A 79 3.33 -8.17 1.35
N GLN A 80 4.39 -8.90 1.01
CA GLN A 80 5.10 -9.80 1.93
C GLN A 80 6.34 -9.20 2.59
N ILE A 81 6.99 -8.22 1.95
CA ILE A 81 8.37 -7.83 2.31
C ILE A 81 8.60 -6.33 2.47
N SER A 82 7.61 -5.48 2.20
CA SER A 82 7.85 -4.03 2.11
C SER A 82 6.79 -3.20 2.80
N VAL A 83 7.09 -1.91 2.94
CA VAL A 83 6.13 -0.84 3.21
C VAL A 83 6.16 0.17 2.06
N ASP A 84 5.01 0.72 1.71
CA ASP A 84 4.89 1.82 0.76
C ASP A 84 4.76 3.13 1.53
N VAL A 85 5.55 4.14 1.14
CA VAL A 85 5.56 5.48 1.73
C VAL A 85 5.17 6.48 0.65
N PHE A 86 4.11 7.23 0.88
CA PHE A 86 3.55 8.19 -0.08
C PHE A 86 2.98 9.40 0.66
N PRO A 87 2.76 10.54 -0.02
CA PRO A 87 2.13 11.70 0.60
C PRO A 87 0.73 11.38 1.12
N GLU A 88 0.31 12.04 2.19
CA GLU A 88 -1.08 11.96 2.65
C GLU A 88 -2.07 12.30 1.51
N GLY A 89 -3.14 11.52 1.40
CA GLY A 89 -4.16 11.67 0.35
C GLY A 89 -3.79 11.10 -1.02
N TRP A 90 -2.62 10.46 -1.16
CA TRP A 90 -2.24 9.72 -2.38
C TRP A 90 -2.69 8.25 -2.35
N ASP A 91 -3.78 7.96 -1.63
CA ASP A 91 -4.50 6.69 -1.76
C ASP A 91 -5.31 6.65 -3.07
N LYS A 92 -6.12 5.60 -3.27
CA LYS A 92 -6.85 5.40 -4.53
C LYS A 92 -7.83 6.53 -4.86
N ARG A 93 -8.28 7.33 -3.87
CA ARG A 93 -9.11 8.52 -4.12
C ARG A 93 -8.41 9.56 -4.96
N PHE A 94 -7.07 9.54 -5.06
CA PHE A 94 -6.30 10.47 -5.88
C PHE A 94 -6.77 10.50 -7.34
N CYS A 95 -7.23 9.37 -7.89
CA CYS A 95 -7.74 9.32 -9.26
C CYS A 95 -9.12 10.00 -9.42
N LEU A 96 -9.91 10.14 -8.34
CA LEU A 96 -11.25 10.73 -8.40
C LEU A 96 -11.22 12.20 -8.81
N ARG A 97 -10.14 12.94 -8.48
CA ARG A 97 -9.93 14.31 -8.98
C ARG A 97 -10.01 14.35 -10.51
N ARG A 98 -9.29 13.45 -11.18
CA ARG A 98 -9.27 13.38 -12.65
C ARG A 98 -10.64 12.96 -13.21
N VAL A 99 -11.21 11.89 -12.66
CA VAL A 99 -12.43 11.25 -13.18
C VAL A 99 -13.67 12.14 -13.00
N ILE A 100 -13.75 12.89 -11.89
CA ILE A 100 -14.94 13.68 -11.56
C ILE A 100 -14.77 15.13 -11.92
N GLU A 101 -13.66 15.76 -11.52
CA GLU A 101 -13.49 17.20 -11.70
C GLU A 101 -13.08 17.54 -13.14
N GLU A 102 -12.22 16.72 -13.75
CA GLU A 102 -11.73 16.97 -15.11
C GLU A 102 -12.59 16.26 -16.19
N ASP A 103 -12.96 14.98 -16.00
CA ASP A 103 -13.79 14.24 -16.96
C ASP A 103 -15.30 14.42 -16.75
N GLY A 104 -15.74 14.95 -15.60
CA GLY A 104 -17.16 15.24 -15.35
C GLY A 104 -18.05 14.02 -15.14
N LEU A 105 -17.48 12.86 -14.81
CA LEU A 105 -18.26 11.64 -14.54
C LEU A 105 -19.10 11.81 -13.26
N LYS A 106 -20.41 11.59 -13.39
CA LYS A 106 -21.38 11.73 -12.28
C LYS A 106 -21.74 10.42 -11.60
N ASP A 107 -21.49 9.29 -12.26
CA ASP A 107 -21.82 7.97 -11.74
C ASP A 107 -20.57 7.09 -11.76
N VAL A 108 -19.86 7.05 -10.63
CA VAL A 108 -18.58 6.35 -10.49
C VAL A 108 -18.82 5.09 -9.67
N HIS A 109 -18.75 3.93 -10.31
CA HIS A 109 -18.78 2.64 -9.63
C HIS A 109 -17.34 2.18 -9.34
N PHE A 110 -17.06 1.80 -8.11
CA PHE A 110 -15.76 1.27 -7.71
C PHE A 110 -15.91 -0.19 -7.24
N PHE A 111 -15.06 -1.09 -7.75
CA PHE A 111 -15.04 -2.51 -7.36
C PHE A 111 -13.69 -2.83 -6.72
N GLY A 112 -13.67 -3.40 -5.52
CA GLY A 112 -12.45 -3.70 -4.77
C GLY A 112 -12.56 -4.92 -3.86
N ASP A 113 -11.44 -5.61 -3.63
CA ASP A 113 -11.37 -6.82 -2.79
C ASP A 113 -10.93 -6.54 -1.35
N LYS A 114 -10.26 -5.40 -1.10
CA LYS A 114 -9.75 -5.01 0.22
C LYS A 114 -10.40 -3.73 0.72
N THR A 115 -11.73 -3.76 0.83
CA THR A 115 -12.57 -2.60 1.19
C THR A 115 -12.76 -2.39 2.69
N ALA A 116 -12.42 -3.39 3.52
CA ALA A 116 -12.48 -3.27 4.98
C ALA A 116 -11.39 -2.30 5.52
N PRO A 117 -11.59 -1.68 6.71
CA PRO A 117 -10.60 -0.80 7.32
C PRO A 117 -9.19 -1.39 7.35
N GLY A 118 -8.21 -0.66 6.83
CA GLY A 118 -6.82 -1.09 6.69
C GLY A 118 -6.50 -1.82 5.37
N GLY A 119 -7.52 -2.13 4.55
CA GLY A 119 -7.34 -2.56 3.17
C GLY A 119 -7.06 -1.37 2.24
N ASN A 120 -6.34 -1.61 1.14
CA ASN A 120 -5.93 -0.54 0.23
C ASN A 120 -7.04 -0.05 -0.72
N ASP A 121 -8.24 -0.64 -0.66
CA ASP A 121 -9.44 -0.16 -1.38
C ASP A 121 -10.38 0.63 -0.46
N HIS A 122 -10.15 0.62 0.85
CA HIS A 122 -11.09 1.15 1.84
C HIS A 122 -11.42 2.61 1.59
N GLU A 123 -10.41 3.46 1.41
CA GLU A 123 -10.61 4.91 1.31
C GLU A 123 -11.41 5.30 0.07
N ILE A 124 -11.19 4.64 -1.08
CA ILE A 124 -11.96 4.91 -2.30
C ILE A 124 -13.35 4.26 -2.25
N PHE A 125 -13.49 3.09 -1.61
CA PHE A 125 -14.77 2.41 -1.45
C PHE A 125 -15.76 3.21 -0.58
N GLU A 126 -15.27 3.84 0.49
CA GLU A 126 -16.06 4.69 1.40
C GLU A 126 -16.21 6.14 0.91
N ASP A 127 -15.53 6.53 -0.17
CA ASP A 127 -15.61 7.90 -0.70
C ASP A 127 -17.01 8.16 -1.25
N GLU A 128 -17.68 9.21 -0.74
CA GLU A 128 -19.06 9.59 -1.10
C GLU A 128 -19.28 9.82 -2.59
N ARG A 129 -18.19 10.07 -3.33
CA ARG A 129 -18.21 10.26 -4.77
C ARG A 129 -18.28 8.95 -5.56
N THR A 130 -18.23 7.81 -4.88
CA THR A 130 -18.28 6.48 -5.51
C THR A 130 -19.47 5.65 -5.01
N LYS A 131 -19.89 4.71 -5.85
CA LYS A 131 -20.74 3.58 -5.47
C LYS A 131 -19.83 2.37 -5.33
N GLY A 132 -19.44 2.05 -4.10
CA GLY A 132 -18.53 0.95 -3.79
C GLY A 132 -19.19 -0.44 -3.88
N HIS A 133 -18.47 -1.39 -4.47
CA HIS A 133 -18.84 -2.79 -4.61
C HIS A 133 -17.69 -3.66 -4.08
N THR A 134 -17.93 -4.36 -2.97
CA THR A 134 -16.93 -5.33 -2.47
C THR A 134 -17.02 -6.59 -3.31
N VAL A 135 -15.89 -7.09 -3.79
CA VAL A 135 -15.79 -8.32 -4.60
C VAL A 135 -14.81 -9.30 -3.98
N THR A 136 -15.07 -10.61 -4.10
CA THR A 136 -14.15 -11.63 -3.55
C THR A 136 -13.29 -12.33 -4.60
N SER A 137 -13.66 -12.21 -5.87
CA SER A 137 -12.94 -12.80 -6.99
C SER A 137 -13.31 -12.12 -8.31
N PRO A 138 -12.54 -12.34 -9.39
CA PRO A 138 -12.90 -11.85 -10.72
C PRO A 138 -14.30 -12.31 -11.18
N GLU A 139 -14.70 -13.53 -10.83
CA GLU A 139 -16.02 -14.09 -11.17
C GLU A 139 -17.14 -13.35 -10.45
N ASP A 140 -16.92 -12.96 -9.18
CA ASP A 140 -17.87 -12.16 -8.42
C ASP A 140 -18.02 -10.76 -9.03
N THR A 141 -16.92 -10.13 -9.46
CA THR A 141 -16.97 -8.86 -10.22
C THR A 141 -17.83 -9.00 -11.48
N ILE A 142 -17.63 -10.07 -12.27
CA ILE A 142 -18.42 -10.31 -13.49
C ILE A 142 -19.90 -10.48 -13.17
N ARG A 143 -20.23 -11.24 -12.11
CA ARG A 143 -21.61 -11.44 -11.67
C ARG A 143 -22.26 -10.10 -11.30
N GLN A 144 -21.60 -9.29 -10.48
CA GLN A 144 -22.11 -7.99 -10.06
C GLN A 144 -22.28 -7.02 -11.24
N LEU A 145 -21.33 -6.99 -12.18
CA LEU A 145 -21.44 -6.17 -13.41
C LEU A 145 -22.67 -6.55 -14.24
N LYS A 146 -22.96 -7.84 -14.40
CA LYS A 146 -24.17 -8.32 -15.11
C LYS A 146 -25.45 -7.89 -14.40
N GLU A 147 -25.49 -7.99 -13.08
CA GLU A 147 -26.66 -7.59 -12.27
C GLU A 147 -26.91 -6.08 -12.32
N ILE A 148 -25.85 -5.27 -12.16
CA ILE A 148 -25.95 -3.81 -12.10
C ILE A 148 -26.27 -3.21 -13.46
N PHE A 149 -25.57 -3.64 -14.51
CA PHE A 149 -25.64 -3.02 -15.84
C PHE A 149 -26.51 -3.79 -16.84
N LYS A 150 -27.12 -4.90 -16.43
CA LYS A 150 -28.01 -5.74 -17.26
C LYS A 150 -27.34 -6.17 -18.58
N LEU A 151 -26.07 -6.59 -18.48
CA LEU A 151 -25.23 -7.05 -19.59
C LEU A 151 -25.52 -8.50 -19.99
#